data_AF-A0A6V7W0J5-F1
#
_entry.id   AF-A0A6V7W0J5-F1
#
_cell.length_a   1.000
_cell.length_b   1.000
_cell.length_c   1.000
_cell.angle_alpha   90.00
_cell.angle_beta   90.00
_cell.angle_gamma   90.00
#
_symmetry.space_group_name_H-M   'P 1'
#
loop_
_entity.id
_entity.type
_entity.pdbx_description
1 polymer ?
#
loop_
_entity_poly.entity_id
_entity_poly.type
_entity_poly.pdbx_seq_one_letter_code
_entity_poly.pdbx_strand_id
1 'polypeptide(L)'
;MKKEIDLVCELEWRKFDWNIMPKSVHSSQFFAWKIFIMAQIFSEFDTFIWCDTSIQFVEATALIPLFDSIENGSISPVVLPSGYKGILLNKL
;
A
#
# COMPACT_ATOMS: atom_id res chain seq x y z
N MET A 1 10.12 11.02 -15.88
CA MET A 1 10.14 10.96 -14.40
C MET A 1 9.67 12.23 -13.72
N LYS A 2 10.51 13.26 -13.44
CA LYS A 2 10.05 14.42 -12.64
C LYS A 2 8.83 15.13 -13.26
N LYS A 3 8.89 15.38 -14.58
CA LYS A 3 7.79 15.98 -15.35
C LYS A 3 6.47 15.18 -15.37
N GLU A 4 6.50 13.87 -15.16
CA GLU A 4 5.27 13.05 -15.16
C GLU A 4 4.66 12.96 -13.76
N ILE A 5 5.50 12.88 -12.74
CA ILE A 5 5.12 12.88 -11.32
C ILE A 5 4.44 14.21 -10.95
N ASP A 6 4.99 15.33 -11.45
CA ASP A 6 4.46 16.68 -11.18
C ASP A 6 3.06 16.92 -11.80
N LEU A 7 2.57 16.02 -12.66
CA LEU A 7 1.24 16.10 -13.28
C LEU A 7 0.16 15.35 -12.48
N VAL A 8 0.53 14.58 -11.47
CA VAL A 8 -0.41 13.82 -10.64
C VAL A 8 -0.80 14.68 -9.45
N CYS A 9 -2.08 15.08 -9.37
CA CYS A 9 -2.61 15.79 -8.20
C CYS A 9 -2.54 14.91 -6.95
N GLU A 10 -2.33 15.54 -5.79
CA GLU A 10 -2.29 14.88 -4.47
C GLU A 10 -1.24 13.77 -4.35
N LEU A 11 -0.16 13.82 -5.13
CA LEU A 11 0.95 12.87 -5.04
C LEU A 11 1.98 13.35 -4.01
N GLU A 12 2.24 12.52 -3.00
CA GLU A 12 3.30 12.75 -2.01
C GLU A 12 4.43 11.73 -2.17
N TRP A 13 5.67 12.22 -2.28
CA TRP A 13 6.86 11.37 -2.27
C TRP A 13 7.52 11.38 -0.88
N ARG A 14 7.63 10.21 -0.26
CA ARG A 14 8.20 10.06 1.09
C ARG A 14 9.48 9.24 1.09
N LYS A 15 10.41 9.62 1.96
CA LYS A 15 11.59 8.82 2.31
C LYS A 15 11.48 8.42 3.77
N PHE A 16 11.32 7.13 4.03
CA PHE A 16 11.28 6.60 5.39
C PHE A 16 12.68 6.51 5.97
N ASP A 17 12.84 6.78 7.27
CA ASP A 17 14.10 6.58 7.97
C ASP A 17 14.24 5.09 8.30
N TRP A 18 15.30 4.47 7.80
CA TRP A 18 15.58 3.06 8.04
C TRP A 18 16.39 2.87 9.33
N ASN A 19 17.03 3.92 9.84
CA ASN A 19 17.91 3.80 11.00
C ASN A 19 17.15 3.50 12.30
N ILE A 20 15.85 3.80 12.35
CA ILE A 20 14.96 3.48 13.47
C ILE A 20 14.57 1.99 13.50
N MET A 21 14.84 1.24 12.44
CA MET A 21 14.45 -0.16 12.32
C MET A 21 15.59 -1.09 12.75
N PRO A 22 15.29 -2.29 13.29
CA PRO A 22 16.31 -3.29 13.57
C PRO A 22 17.05 -3.72 12.30
N LYS A 23 18.38 -3.89 12.34
CA LYS A 23 19.17 -4.33 11.18
C LYS A 23 18.65 -5.61 10.51
N SER A 24 18.03 -6.50 11.28
CA SER A 24 17.43 -7.75 10.78
C SER A 24 16.33 -7.52 9.74
N VAL A 25 15.64 -6.38 9.77
CA VAL A 25 14.52 -6.10 8.85
C VAL A 25 14.94 -5.32 7.60
N HIS A 26 16.22 -4.91 7.52
CA HIS A 26 16.78 -4.18 6.38
C HIS A 26 17.02 -5.08 5.17
N SER A 27 16.94 -6.40 5.34
CA SER A 27 17.14 -7.34 4.25
C SER A 27 16.10 -7.12 3.14
N SER A 28 16.60 -6.82 1.95
CA SER A 28 15.79 -6.73 0.73
C SER A 28 15.25 -8.09 0.29
N GLN A 29 15.74 -9.20 0.85
CA GLN A 29 15.30 -10.54 0.47
C GLN A 29 13.93 -10.91 1.07
N PHE A 30 13.64 -10.42 2.27
CA PHE A 30 12.42 -10.75 3.01
C PHE A 30 11.41 -9.61 3.05
N PHE A 31 11.82 -8.39 2.65
CA PHE A 31 10.98 -7.19 2.61
C PHE A 31 10.23 -6.89 3.93
N ALA A 32 10.78 -7.33 5.07
CA ALA A 32 10.15 -7.20 6.38
C ALA A 32 9.96 -5.72 6.80
N TRP A 33 10.76 -4.80 6.25
CA TRP A 33 10.61 -3.35 6.40
C TRP A 33 9.24 -2.82 5.95
N LYS A 34 8.52 -3.52 5.04
CA LYS A 34 7.18 -3.10 4.57
C LYS A 34 6.21 -2.92 5.74
N ILE A 35 6.30 -3.77 6.76
CA ILE A 35 5.42 -3.71 7.95
C ILE A 35 5.62 -2.41 8.74
N PHE A 36 6.85 -1.92 8.84
CA PHE A 36 7.14 -0.66 9.56
C PHE A 36 6.58 0.55 8.82
N ILE A 37 6.68 0.55 7.49
CA ILE A 37 6.05 1.59 6.66
C ILE A 37 4.54 1.55 6.84
N MET A 38 3.92 0.36 6.73
CA MET A 38 2.47 0.21 6.92
C MET A 38 2.03 0.67 8.33
N ALA A 39 2.80 0.35 9.37
CA ALA A 39 2.52 0.80 10.74
C ALA A 39 2.59 2.33 10.89
N GLN A 40 3.58 2.97 10.26
CA GLN A 40 3.67 4.44 10.25
C GLN A 40 2.48 5.06 9.51
N ILE A 41 2.12 4.54 8.34
CA ILE A 41 0.97 5.04 7.57
C ILE A 41 -0.33 4.85 8.35
N PHE A 42 -0.50 3.75 9.09
CA PHE A 42 -1.65 3.55 9.99
C PHE A 42 -1.73 4.50 11.20
N SER A 43 -0.64 5.22 11.50
CA SER A 43 -0.67 6.28 12.51
C SER A 43 -1.21 7.61 11.95
N GLU A 44 -1.24 7.76 10.63
CA GLU A 44 -1.65 8.97 9.92
C GLU A 44 -3.01 8.83 9.24
N PHE A 45 -3.33 7.62 8.74
CA PHE A 45 -4.55 7.31 8.00
C PHE A 45 -5.27 6.12 8.61
N ASP A 46 -6.60 6.18 8.67
CA ASP A 46 -7.44 5.09 9.16
C ASP A 46 -7.48 3.91 8.17
N THR A 47 -7.38 4.21 6.88
CA THR A 47 -7.44 3.21 5.81
C THR A 47 -6.52 3.59 4.65
N PHE A 48 -5.81 2.61 4.09
CA PHE A 48 -5.02 2.80 2.88
C PHE A 48 -4.92 1.51 2.05
N ILE A 49 -4.58 1.66 0.77
CA ILE A 49 -4.32 0.54 -0.14
C ILE A 49 -2.80 0.45 -0.38
N TRP A 50 -2.22 -0.73 -0.18
CA TRP A 50 -0.83 -0.99 -0.54
C TRP A 50 -0.74 -1.74 -1.86
N CYS A 51 0.02 -1.19 -2.80
CA CYS A 51 0.29 -1.82 -4.09
C CYS A 51 1.79 -2.08 -4.26
N ASP A 52 2.17 -3.34 -4.50
CA ASP A 52 3.53 -3.68 -4.93
C ASP A 52 3.76 -3.19 -6.36
N THR A 53 4.99 -2.78 -6.69
CA THR A 53 5.33 -2.27 -8.03
C THR A 53 5.17 -3.32 -9.13
N SER A 54 5.13 -4.60 -8.76
CA SER A 54 4.85 -5.72 -9.67
C SER A 54 3.37 -5.91 -10.02
N ILE A 55 2.47 -5.12 -9.43
CA ILE A 55 1.03 -5.16 -9.73
C ILE A 55 0.74 -4.33 -10.98
N GLN A 56 -0.07 -4.90 -11.86
CA GLN A 56 -0.60 -4.19 -13.02
C GLN A 56 -2.12 -4.22 -12.95
N PHE A 57 -2.74 -3.05 -13.08
CA PHE A 57 -4.18 -2.91 -13.21
C PHE A 57 -4.50 -2.93 -14.71
N VAL A 58 -5.15 -4.00 -15.15
CA VAL A 58 -5.55 -4.16 -16.57
C VAL A 58 -6.78 -3.30 -16.87
N GLU A 59 -7.65 -3.11 -15.88
CA GLU A 59 -8.88 -2.35 -16.00
C GLU A 59 -8.88 -1.15 -15.04
N ALA A 60 -9.40 -0.01 -15.49
CA ALA A 60 -9.53 1.19 -14.66
C ALA A 60 -10.44 0.99 -13.44
N THR A 61 -11.34 0.00 -13.50
CA THR A 61 -12.33 -0.35 -12.48
C THR A 61 -11.79 -1.31 -11.41
N ALA A 62 -10.54 -1.79 -11.54
CA ALA A 62 -10.00 -2.85 -10.70
C ALA A 62 -9.93 -2.52 -9.20
N LEU A 63 -9.99 -1.23 -8.83
CA LEU A 63 -9.98 -0.77 -7.43
C LEU A 63 -11.37 -0.48 -6.86
N ILE A 64 -12.43 -0.47 -7.69
CA ILE A 64 -13.80 -0.13 -7.25
C ILE A 64 -14.25 -1.03 -6.07
N PRO A 65 -14.08 -2.37 -6.11
CA PRO A 65 -14.52 -3.21 -4.99
C PRO A 65 -13.80 -2.90 -3.66
N LEU A 66 -12.55 -2.42 -3.74
CA LEU A 66 -11.80 -2.00 -2.57
C LEU A 66 -12.34 -0.68 -2.03
N PHE A 67 -12.62 0.30 -2.89
CA PHE A 67 -13.25 1.55 -2.47
C PHE A 67 -14.63 1.32 -1.84
N ASP A 68 -15.47 0.50 -2.46
CA ASP A 68 -16.77 0.11 -1.90
C ASP A 68 -16.61 -0.53 -0.50
N SER A 69 -15.57 -1.35 -0.31
CA SER A 69 -15.31 -1.97 0.99
C SER A 69 -14.92 -0.95 2.05
N ILE A 70 -14.07 0.03 1.69
CA ILE A 70 -13.64 1.14 2.56
C ILE A 70 -14.85 1.99 2.95
N GLU A 71 -15.67 2.41 1.98
CA GLU A 71 -16.86 3.25 2.21
C GLU A 71 -17.88 2.57 3.13
N ASN A 72 -18.03 1.25 3.00
CA ASN A 72 -18.92 0.45 3.83
C ASN A 72 -18.30 0.02 5.17
N GLY A 73 -17.07 0.43 5.49
CA GLY A 73 -16.36 0.04 6.71
C GLY A 73 -16.15 -1.49 6.84
N SER A 74 -16.08 -2.19 5.71
CA SER A 74 -15.97 -3.65 5.66
C SER A 74 -14.53 -4.08 5.39
N ILE A 75 -14.14 -5.21 5.98
CA ILE A 75 -12.84 -5.82 5.70
C ILE A 75 -12.93 -6.50 4.34
N SER A 76 -12.11 -6.06 3.37
CA SER A 76 -12.02 -6.75 2.08
C SER A 76 -11.62 -8.21 2.31
N PRO A 77 -12.18 -9.17 1.54
CA PRO A 77 -11.69 -10.54 1.57
C PRO A 77 -10.19 -10.55 1.25
N VAL A 78 -9.43 -11.39 1.97
CA VAL A 78 -8.00 -11.60 1.72
C VAL A 78 -7.85 -12.17 0.32
N VAL A 79 -7.31 -11.38 -0.61
CA VAL A 79 -7.04 -11.88 -1.96
C VAL A 79 -5.66 -12.50 -2.00
N LEU A 80 -5.64 -13.84 -2.02
CA LEU A 80 -4.42 -14.63 -2.17
C LEU A 80 -3.97 -14.69 -3.65
N PRO A 81 -2.69 -15.04 -3.93
CA PRO A 81 -1.98 -14.70 -5.16
C PRO A 81 -2.50 -15.33 -6.48
N SER A 82 -3.64 -16.01 -6.48
CA SER A 82 -4.20 -16.68 -7.66
C SER A 82 -5.24 -15.85 -8.42
N GLY A 83 -5.38 -14.54 -8.18
CA GLY A 83 -6.32 -13.75 -9.00
C GLY A 83 -6.28 -12.22 -8.90
N TYR A 84 -5.96 -11.63 -7.75
CA TYR A 84 -5.71 -10.18 -7.64
C TYR A 84 -4.55 -9.96 -6.67
N LYS A 85 -3.74 -8.92 -6.92
CA LYS A 85 -2.47 -8.71 -6.22
C LYS A 85 -2.48 -7.55 -5.21
N GLY A 86 -3.63 -6.93 -4.92
CA GLY A 86 -3.73 -5.85 -3.94
C GLY A 86 -4.10 -6.37 -2.54
N ILE A 87 -3.52 -5.78 -1.49
CA ILE A 87 -3.96 -6.00 -0.11
C ILE A 87 -4.56 -4.68 0.38
N LEU A 88 -5.84 -4.72 0.76
CA LEU A 88 -6.48 -3.65 1.52
C LEU A 88 -6.30 -3.94 3.01
N LEU A 89 -5.79 -2.97 3.76
CA LEU A 89 -5.70 -3.05 5.21
C LEU A 89 -6.54 -1.92 5.80
N ASN A 90 -7.44 -2.27 6.72
CA ASN A 90 -8.28 -1.31 7.42
C ASN A 90 -8.00 -1.37 8.92
N LYS A 91 -7.97 -0.21 9.59
CA LYS A 91 -7.81 -0.13 11.04
C LYS A 91 -9.19 -0.35 11.68
N LEU A 92 -9.30 -1.40 12.50
CA LEU A 92 -10.51 -1.69 13.29
C LEU A 92 -10.63 -0.74 14.48
#